data_AF-A0A431IAG1-F1
#
_entry.id   AF-A0A431IAG1-F1
#
_cell.length_a   1.000
_cell.length_b   1.000
_cell.length_c   1.000
_cell.angle_alpha   90.00
_cell.angle_beta   90.00
_cell.angle_gamma   90.00
#
_symmetry.space_group_name_H-M   'P 1'
#
loop_
_entity.id
_entity.type
_entity.pdbx_description
1 polymer ?
#
loop_
_entity_poly.entity_id
_entity_poly.type
_entity_poly.pdbx_seq_one_letter_code
_entity_poly.pdbx_strand_id
1 'polypeptide(L)'
;MGTIDPARPHVEPSSPAAPSHPAVTAVIEITDTVALPYTTGLQRVARELVSRLAADPDRSAVGAATDADADAAIRYRPTVWSVGADWYRDLTPDESDRLTHPGSTMPASTALAERFPRPAATAIRRVLAVPAMRDLRSRARLAARRHAERPHLGLVLPPPDRSTVLLDLEAAWNDPVPRDLLLGPWTRAGGASAALIADVLPLMRPEWFDSVLVRDFTRFILGHLHHSDLFLCISERTRLDLLDVA
;
A
#
# COMPACT_ATOMS: atom_id res chain seq x y z
N MET A 1 -63.92 22.15 -42.97
CA MET A 1 -63.44 21.48 -41.75
C MET A 1 -62.31 20.55 -42.17
N GLY A 2 -61.10 20.82 -41.68
CA GLY A 2 -59.85 20.36 -42.26
C GLY A 2 -59.51 18.88 -42.03
N THR A 3 -58.78 18.33 -42.99
CA THR A 3 -58.15 17.02 -43.08
C THR A 3 -57.13 16.77 -41.97
N ILE A 4 -57.15 15.57 -41.38
CA ILE A 4 -56.18 15.12 -40.37
C ILE A 4 -55.03 14.42 -41.10
N ASP A 5 -53.82 14.95 -40.91
CA ASP A 5 -52.55 14.50 -41.47
C ASP A 5 -51.99 13.30 -40.67
N PRO A 6 -51.62 12.16 -41.28
CA PRO A 6 -51.03 11.04 -40.56
C PRO A 6 -49.48 11.14 -40.54
N ALA A 7 -48.91 10.70 -39.42
CA ALA A 7 -47.48 10.43 -39.17
C ALA A 7 -46.58 11.63 -38.80
N ARG A 8 -46.48 11.86 -37.49
CA ARG A 8 -45.18 12.21 -36.87
C ARG A 8 -44.75 11.07 -35.95
N PRO A 9 -43.59 10.43 -36.17
CA PRO A 9 -43.04 9.51 -35.19
C PRO A 9 -42.74 10.28 -33.90
N HIS A 10 -43.25 9.77 -32.77
CA HIS A 10 -42.83 10.21 -31.45
C HIS A 10 -41.34 9.88 -31.30
N VAL A 11 -40.49 10.90 -31.37
CA VAL A 11 -39.13 10.80 -30.87
C VAL A 11 -39.26 10.88 -29.35
N GLU A 12 -39.14 9.74 -28.68
CA GLU A 12 -38.93 9.74 -27.23
C GLU A 12 -37.67 10.56 -26.95
N PRO A 13 -37.72 11.54 -26.03
CA PRO A 13 -36.50 12.20 -25.60
C PRO A 13 -35.61 11.14 -24.97
N SER A 14 -34.46 10.91 -25.60
CA SER A 14 -33.39 10.09 -25.05
C SER A 14 -33.19 10.52 -23.59
N SER A 15 -33.44 9.61 -22.66
CA SER A 15 -33.11 9.89 -21.25
C SER A 15 -31.65 10.33 -21.21
N PRO A 16 -31.33 11.44 -20.50
CA PRO A 16 -29.93 11.78 -20.30
C PRO A 16 -29.26 10.57 -19.67
N ALA A 17 -28.20 10.08 -20.30
CA ALA A 17 -27.37 9.01 -19.76
C ALA A 17 -27.11 9.35 -18.28
N ALA A 18 -27.43 8.41 -17.39
CA ALA A 18 -27.21 8.59 -15.97
C ALA A 18 -25.74 9.04 -15.78
N PRO A 19 -25.48 10.05 -14.93
CA PRO A 19 -24.12 10.50 -14.70
C PRO A 19 -23.28 9.30 -14.26
N SER A 20 -22.27 8.96 -15.06
CA SER A 20 -21.24 7.99 -14.70
C SER A 20 -20.65 8.47 -13.37
N HIS A 21 -20.98 7.80 -12.26
CA HIS A 21 -20.35 8.10 -10.99
C HIS A 21 -18.82 8.06 -11.18
N PRO A 22 -18.06 8.99 -10.59
CA PRO A 22 -16.61 8.93 -10.70
C PRO A 22 -16.15 7.61 -10.08
N ALA A 23 -15.51 6.76 -10.89
CA ALA A 23 -14.90 5.52 -10.44
C ALA A 23 -13.93 5.84 -9.30
N VAL A 24 -14.12 5.22 -8.15
CA VAL A 24 -13.19 5.38 -7.02
C VAL A 24 -11.88 4.71 -7.42
N THR A 25 -10.75 5.40 -7.25
CA THR A 25 -9.43 4.79 -7.44
C THR A 25 -8.84 4.43 -6.08
N ALA A 26 -8.74 3.15 -5.79
CA ALA A 26 -8.05 2.62 -4.63
C ALA A 26 -6.57 2.35 -5.00
N VAL A 27 -5.68 3.25 -4.60
CA VAL A 27 -4.24 3.11 -4.73
C VAL A 27 -3.75 2.16 -3.64
N ILE A 28 -3.30 0.96 -3.99
CA ILE A 28 -2.88 -0.06 -3.04
C ILE A 28 -1.36 0.07 -2.85
N GLU A 29 -0.95 0.47 -1.65
CA GLU A 29 0.46 0.61 -1.32
C GLU A 29 1.10 -0.77 -1.11
N ILE A 30 2.12 -1.09 -1.92
CA ILE A 30 2.77 -2.41 -1.94
C ILE A 30 4.31 -2.34 -2.03
N THR A 31 4.92 -1.21 -1.62
CA THR A 31 6.37 -0.99 -1.75
C THR A 31 7.20 -2.12 -1.17
N ASP A 32 6.94 -2.51 0.08
CA ASP A 32 7.74 -3.53 0.74
C ASP A 32 7.36 -4.95 0.27
N THR A 33 6.11 -5.17 -0.13
CA THR A 33 5.63 -6.42 -0.74
C THR A 33 6.44 -6.79 -1.97
N VAL A 34 6.76 -5.83 -2.85
CA VAL A 34 7.52 -6.10 -4.07
C VAL A 34 9.03 -5.83 -3.94
N ALA A 35 9.46 -5.08 -2.92
CA ALA A 35 10.88 -4.76 -2.72
C ALA A 35 11.64 -5.80 -1.87
N LEU A 36 10.95 -6.51 -0.97
CA LEU A 36 11.60 -7.51 -0.12
C LEU A 36 11.71 -8.86 -0.83
N PRO A 37 12.86 -9.56 -0.71
CA PRO A 37 13.09 -10.82 -1.42
C PRO A 37 12.49 -12.04 -0.70
N TYR A 38 11.64 -11.78 0.29
CA TYR A 38 10.96 -12.74 1.15
C TYR A 38 9.54 -12.24 1.41
N THR A 39 8.64 -13.14 1.83
CA THR A 39 7.22 -12.82 2.03
C THR A 39 6.79 -13.01 3.48
N THR A 40 6.26 -11.96 4.10
CA THR A 40 5.62 -12.01 5.43
C THR A 40 4.14 -12.43 5.34
N GLY A 41 3.50 -12.64 6.49
CA GLY A 41 2.07 -12.96 6.53
C GLY A 41 1.18 -11.89 5.87
N LEU A 42 1.42 -10.61 6.19
CA LEU A 42 0.65 -9.50 5.63
C LEU A 42 0.92 -9.27 4.13
N GLN A 43 2.15 -9.51 3.69
CA GLN A 43 2.47 -9.46 2.26
C GLN A 43 1.76 -10.56 1.46
N ARG A 44 1.53 -11.74 2.05
CA ARG A 44 0.65 -12.77 1.43
C ARG A 44 -0.79 -12.28 1.32
N VAL A 45 -1.30 -11.59 2.34
CA VAL A 45 -2.66 -11.01 2.32
C VAL A 45 -2.78 -9.96 1.21
N ALA A 46 -1.82 -9.03 1.09
CA ALA A 46 -1.82 -8.03 0.05
C ALA A 46 -1.82 -8.66 -1.36
N ARG A 47 -0.95 -9.66 -1.60
CA ARG A 47 -0.87 -10.39 -2.87
C ARG A 47 -2.16 -11.14 -3.21
N GLU A 48 -2.70 -11.87 -2.24
CA GLU A 48 -3.95 -12.62 -2.41
C GLU A 48 -5.12 -11.67 -2.70
N LEU A 49 -5.20 -10.54 -1.99
CA LEU A 49 -6.24 -9.55 -2.22
C LEU A 49 -6.15 -8.98 -3.64
N VAL A 50 -4.96 -8.51 -4.06
CA VAL A 50 -4.76 -7.97 -5.40
C VAL A 50 -5.10 -9.01 -6.47
N SER A 51 -4.68 -10.27 -6.27
CA SER A 51 -4.98 -11.36 -7.20
C SER A 51 -6.48 -11.63 -7.32
N ARG A 52 -7.22 -11.63 -6.20
CA ARG A 52 -8.67 -11.82 -6.22
C ARG A 52 -9.41 -10.65 -6.86
N LEU A 53 -8.99 -9.43 -6.59
CA LEU A 53 -9.55 -8.22 -7.21
C LEU A 53 -9.33 -8.23 -8.73
N ALA A 54 -8.20 -8.74 -9.20
CA ALA A 54 -7.92 -8.88 -10.63
C ALA A 54 -8.76 -10.00 -11.32
N ALA A 55 -9.24 -10.98 -10.54
CA ALA A 55 -10.04 -12.09 -11.04
C ALA A 55 -11.56 -11.80 -11.07
N ASP A 56 -12.00 -10.64 -10.57
CA ASP A 56 -13.41 -10.18 -10.56
C ASP A 56 -13.61 -8.96 -11.47
N PRO A 57 -13.53 -9.13 -12.81
CA PRO A 57 -13.53 -8.03 -13.77
C PRO A 57 -14.88 -7.27 -13.83
N ASP A 58 -15.97 -7.91 -13.41
CA ASP A 58 -17.32 -7.32 -13.43
C ASP A 58 -17.49 -6.24 -12.35
N ARG A 59 -16.57 -6.16 -11.37
CA ARG A 59 -16.65 -5.23 -10.23
C ARG A 59 -15.42 -4.37 -10.05
N SER A 60 -14.28 -4.75 -10.65
CA SER A 60 -12.97 -4.18 -10.34
C SER A 60 -12.08 -4.15 -11.57
N ALA A 61 -11.50 -2.99 -11.87
CA ALA A 61 -10.36 -2.87 -12.78
C ALA A 61 -9.07 -2.84 -11.96
N VAL A 62 -8.05 -3.62 -12.34
CA VAL A 62 -6.76 -3.65 -11.63
C VAL A 62 -5.61 -3.20 -12.55
N GLY A 63 -4.88 -2.18 -12.12
CA GLY A 63 -3.72 -1.64 -12.85
C GLY A 63 -3.90 -0.19 -13.32
N ALA A 64 -3.11 0.21 -14.31
CA ALA A 64 -3.20 1.53 -14.92
C ALA A 64 -4.52 1.69 -15.69
N ALA A 65 -5.08 2.90 -15.70
CA ALA A 65 -6.36 3.16 -16.36
C ALA A 65 -6.28 2.90 -17.87
N THR A 66 -7.18 2.07 -18.38
CA THR A 66 -7.42 1.87 -19.81
C THR A 66 -8.85 2.29 -20.18
N ASP A 67 -9.08 2.58 -21.47
CA ASP A 67 -10.42 2.95 -21.96
C ASP A 67 -11.48 1.85 -21.73
N ALA A 68 -11.04 0.60 -21.57
CA ALA A 68 -11.90 -0.54 -21.26
C ALA A 68 -12.40 -0.56 -19.80
N ASP A 69 -11.82 0.26 -18.92
CA ASP A 69 -12.14 0.30 -17.49
C ASP A 69 -13.21 1.36 -17.14
N ALA A 70 -13.89 1.94 -18.14
CA ALA A 70 -14.85 3.03 -17.95
C ALA A 70 -16.07 2.62 -17.11
N ASP A 71 -16.43 1.34 -17.14
CA ASP A 71 -17.62 0.80 -16.47
C ASP A 71 -17.35 0.26 -15.06
N ALA A 72 -16.07 0.19 -14.62
CA ALA A 72 -15.72 -0.33 -13.31
C ALA A 72 -16.08 0.67 -12.19
N ALA A 73 -16.82 0.22 -11.19
CA ALA A 73 -17.20 1.06 -10.04
C ALA A 73 -15.99 1.46 -9.18
N ILE A 74 -15.00 0.57 -9.05
CA ILE A 74 -13.75 0.80 -8.33
C ILE A 74 -12.58 0.33 -9.20
N ARG A 75 -11.54 1.18 -9.30
CA ARG A 75 -10.25 0.83 -9.88
C ARG A 75 -9.23 0.62 -8.77
N TYR A 76 -8.63 -0.55 -8.70
CA TYR A 76 -7.55 -0.85 -7.78
C TYR A 76 -6.22 -0.70 -8.50
N ARG A 77 -5.31 0.10 -7.95
CA ARG A 77 -4.03 0.42 -8.58
C ARG A 77 -2.90 0.08 -7.61
N PRO A 78 -2.30 -1.12 -7.72
CA PRO A 78 -1.11 -1.45 -6.94
C PRO A 78 0.05 -0.51 -7.30
N THR A 79 0.67 0.10 -6.31
CA THR A 79 1.69 1.14 -6.50
C THR A 79 2.81 1.02 -5.49
N VAL A 80 3.93 1.66 -5.80
CA VAL A 80 5.06 1.78 -4.89
C VAL A 80 5.44 3.23 -4.67
N TRP A 81 6.00 3.51 -3.51
CA TRP A 81 6.61 4.79 -3.18
C TRP A 81 7.94 4.95 -3.91
N SER A 82 8.01 5.94 -4.80
CA SER A 82 9.27 6.34 -5.42
C SER A 82 9.98 7.35 -4.54
N VAL A 83 11.09 6.91 -3.94
CA VAL A 83 12.00 7.80 -3.20
C VAL A 83 12.63 8.87 -4.12
N GLY A 84 12.70 8.61 -5.42
CA GLY A 84 13.22 9.57 -6.41
C GLY A 84 12.26 10.72 -6.69
N ALA A 85 10.96 10.42 -6.74
CA ALA A 85 9.91 11.41 -6.98
C ALA A 85 9.30 12.00 -5.69
N ASP A 86 9.58 11.39 -4.54
CA ASP A 86 8.89 11.67 -3.27
C ASP A 86 7.37 11.53 -3.41
N TRP A 87 6.95 10.53 -4.19
CA TRP A 87 5.55 10.27 -4.54
C TRP A 87 5.32 8.81 -4.95
N TYR A 88 4.05 8.41 -5.04
CA TYR A 88 3.67 7.10 -5.57
C TYR A 88 3.83 7.03 -7.09
N ARG A 89 4.13 5.83 -7.59
CA ARG A 89 4.20 5.52 -9.01
C ARG A 89 3.60 4.15 -9.32
N ASP A 90 3.28 3.93 -10.58
CA ASP A 90 2.95 2.60 -11.08
C ASP A 90 4.12 1.63 -10.95
N LEU A 91 3.78 0.34 -10.90
CA LEU A 91 4.74 -0.74 -10.95
C LEU A 91 5.47 -0.77 -12.30
N THR A 92 6.75 -1.10 -12.24
CA THR A 92 7.50 -1.57 -13.41
C THR A 92 7.07 -3.00 -13.76
N PRO A 93 7.35 -3.48 -14.99
CA PRO A 93 7.07 -4.88 -15.36
C PRO A 93 7.71 -5.89 -14.40
N ASP A 94 8.94 -5.65 -13.95
CA ASP A 94 9.64 -6.51 -12.99
C ASP A 94 8.97 -6.50 -11.61
N GLU A 95 8.40 -5.38 -11.18
CA GLU A 95 7.66 -5.29 -9.90
C GLU A 95 6.29 -5.98 -9.99
N SER A 96 5.61 -5.86 -11.13
CA SER A 96 4.38 -6.61 -11.41
C SER A 96 4.63 -8.11 -11.41
N ASP A 97 5.75 -8.56 -11.99
CA ASP A 97 6.18 -9.95 -11.91
C ASP A 97 6.47 -10.36 -10.47
N ARG A 98 7.25 -9.56 -9.72
CA ARG A 98 7.53 -9.82 -8.30
C ARG A 98 6.28 -9.81 -7.43
N LEU A 99 5.22 -9.08 -7.78
CA LEU A 99 3.92 -9.10 -7.08
C LEU A 99 3.16 -10.42 -7.30
N THR A 100 3.35 -11.04 -8.45
CA THR A 100 2.70 -12.32 -8.81
C THR A 100 3.55 -13.52 -8.37
N HIS A 101 4.88 -13.40 -8.48
CA HIS A 101 5.85 -14.46 -8.26
C HIS A 101 6.83 -14.03 -7.13
N PRO A 102 6.42 -14.14 -5.86
CA PRO A 102 7.27 -13.74 -4.74
C PRO A 102 8.56 -14.56 -4.65
N GLY A 103 9.65 -13.89 -4.27
CA GLY A 103 10.88 -14.55 -3.89
C GLY A 103 10.73 -15.37 -2.60
N SER A 104 11.46 -16.48 -2.51
CA SER A 104 11.48 -17.39 -1.36
C SER A 104 12.77 -17.29 -0.54
N THR A 105 13.53 -16.21 -0.67
CA THR A 105 14.81 -16.08 0.04
C THR A 105 14.58 -15.74 1.51
N MET A 106 15.59 -15.90 2.34
CA MET A 106 15.49 -15.46 3.74
C MET A 106 15.86 -13.98 3.90
N PRO A 107 15.38 -13.32 4.97
CA PRO A 107 15.88 -12.00 5.35
C PRO A 107 17.41 -12.00 5.49
N ALA A 108 18.07 -10.99 4.93
CA ALA A 108 19.54 -10.91 4.90
C ALA A 108 20.20 -11.03 6.29
N SER A 109 19.57 -10.50 7.33
CA SER A 109 20.06 -10.63 8.72
C SER A 109 20.02 -12.08 9.22
N THR A 110 18.99 -12.84 8.84
CA THR A 110 18.87 -14.26 9.18
C THR A 110 19.88 -15.07 8.40
N ALA A 111 19.98 -14.84 7.08
CA ALA A 111 20.95 -15.50 6.22
C ALA A 111 22.41 -15.24 6.65
N LEU A 112 22.72 -14.02 7.13
CA LEU A 112 24.03 -13.70 7.68
C LEU A 112 24.29 -14.42 9.00
N ALA A 113 23.32 -14.41 9.92
CA ALA A 113 23.47 -15.02 11.24
C ALA A 113 23.66 -16.55 11.16
N GLU A 114 23.04 -17.22 10.20
CA GLU A 114 23.18 -18.67 10.00
C GLU A 114 24.57 -19.11 9.51
N ARG A 115 25.40 -18.18 9.03
CA ARG A 115 26.79 -18.47 8.65
C ARG A 115 27.72 -18.68 9.85
N PHE A 116 27.22 -18.46 11.08
CA PHE A 116 28.03 -18.48 12.30
C PHE A 116 27.46 -19.45 13.34
N PRO A 117 28.32 -20.02 14.22
CA PRO A 117 27.86 -20.79 15.38
C PRO A 117 26.88 -20.00 16.26
N ARG A 118 25.93 -20.68 16.92
CA ARG A 118 24.82 -20.06 17.68
C ARG A 118 25.21 -18.91 18.62
N PRO A 119 26.33 -18.97 19.39
CA PRO A 119 26.72 -17.86 20.26
C PRO A 119 27.07 -16.59 19.46
N ALA A 120 27.83 -16.75 18.37
CA ALA A 120 28.22 -15.66 17.49
C ALA A 120 27.01 -15.12 16.69
N ALA A 121 26.14 -16.01 16.21
CA ALA A 121 24.89 -15.62 15.55
C ALA A 121 24.01 -14.73 16.45
N THR A 122 23.92 -15.07 17.74
CA THR A 122 23.16 -14.28 18.73
C THR A 122 23.78 -12.90 18.94
N ALA A 123 25.10 -12.82 19.07
CA ALA A 123 25.80 -11.55 19.19
C ALA A 123 25.60 -10.66 17.95
N ILE A 124 25.71 -11.24 16.75
CA ILE A 124 25.47 -10.53 15.48
C ILE A 124 24.04 -10.00 15.42
N ARG A 125 23.04 -10.81 15.77
CA ARG A 125 21.64 -10.38 15.80
C ARG A 125 21.43 -9.19 16.76
N ARG A 126 22.04 -9.24 17.94
CA ARG A 126 21.99 -8.14 18.91
C ARG A 126 22.60 -6.84 18.36
N VAL A 127 23.77 -6.92 17.73
CA VAL A 127 24.41 -5.76 17.09
C VAL A 127 23.55 -5.19 15.97
N LEU A 128 22.98 -6.05 15.12
CA LEU A 128 22.09 -5.64 14.04
C LEU A 128 20.78 -5.02 14.56
N ALA A 129 20.35 -5.39 15.76
CA ALA A 129 19.20 -4.84 16.45
C ALA A 129 19.51 -3.56 17.24
N VAL A 130 20.74 -3.02 17.22
CA VAL A 130 21.03 -1.71 17.82
C VAL A 130 20.40 -0.59 16.98
N PRO A 131 19.72 0.41 17.59
CA PRO A 131 19.10 1.54 16.89
C PRO A 131 19.99 2.19 15.83
N ALA A 132 21.22 2.55 16.20
CA ALA A 132 22.17 3.20 15.28
C ALA A 132 22.52 2.33 14.06
N MET A 133 22.69 1.02 14.26
CA MET A 133 22.95 0.08 13.16
C MET A 133 21.73 -0.09 12.26
N ARG A 134 20.52 -0.04 12.84
CA ARG A 134 19.30 -0.06 12.05
C ARG A 134 19.13 1.21 11.23
N ASP A 135 19.39 2.37 11.81
CA ASP A 135 19.25 3.66 11.12
C ASP A 135 20.28 3.78 9.99
N LEU A 136 21.52 3.31 10.20
CA LEU A 136 22.55 3.24 9.16
C LEU A 136 22.11 2.36 7.99
N ARG A 137 21.59 1.15 8.26
CA ARG A 137 21.07 0.25 7.22
C ARG A 137 19.89 0.85 6.46
N SER A 138 19.01 1.57 7.17
CA SER A 138 17.86 2.23 6.58
C SER A 138 18.30 3.35 5.62
N ARG A 139 19.29 4.15 6.00
CA ARG A 139 19.91 5.16 5.11
C ARG A 139 20.55 4.53 3.88
N ALA A 140 21.29 3.44 4.05
CA ALA A 140 21.90 2.73 2.93
C ALA A 140 20.85 2.18 1.95
N ARG A 141 19.76 1.60 2.47
CA ARG A 141 18.61 1.15 1.66
C ARG A 141 17.95 2.31 0.92
N LEU A 142 17.74 3.44 1.59
CA LEU A 142 17.13 4.63 0.97
C LEU A 142 18.00 5.17 -0.18
N ALA A 143 19.32 5.23 0.03
CA ALA A 143 20.26 5.66 -1.00
C ALA A 143 20.26 4.71 -2.21
N ALA A 144 20.23 3.39 -1.98
CA ALA A 144 20.13 2.40 -3.03
C ALA A 144 18.81 2.52 -3.81
N ARG A 145 17.66 2.67 -3.11
CA ARG A 145 16.35 2.92 -3.74
C ARG A 145 16.37 4.17 -4.61
N ARG A 146 16.88 5.30 -4.12
CA ARG A 146 16.99 6.55 -4.90
C ARG A 146 17.74 6.39 -6.22
N HIS A 147 18.81 5.60 -6.22
CA HIS A 147 19.58 5.37 -7.43
C HIS A 147 18.80 4.52 -8.44
N ALA A 148 18.15 3.44 -7.96
CA ALA A 148 17.35 2.54 -8.80
C ALA A 148 16.11 3.22 -9.40
N GLU A 149 15.55 4.23 -8.74
CA GLU A 149 14.30 4.91 -9.14
C GLU A 149 14.44 5.91 -10.30
N ARG A 150 15.66 6.37 -10.62
CA ARG A 150 15.87 7.44 -11.62
C ARG A 150 15.24 7.15 -13.00
N PRO A 151 15.27 5.92 -13.55
CA PRO A 151 14.66 5.62 -14.84
C PRO A 151 13.12 5.60 -14.81
N HIS A 152 12.50 5.58 -13.62
CA HIS A 152 11.07 5.31 -13.44
C HIS A 152 10.24 6.55 -13.10
N LEU A 153 10.83 7.74 -13.15
CA LEU A 153 10.14 9.00 -12.87
C LEU A 153 8.96 9.29 -13.83
N GLY A 154 8.94 8.65 -15.01
CA GLY A 154 7.81 8.74 -15.94
C GLY A 154 6.55 7.97 -15.51
N LEU A 155 6.63 7.16 -14.45
CA LEU A 155 5.52 6.34 -13.94
C LEU A 155 4.79 7.00 -12.74
N VAL A 156 5.22 8.21 -12.35
CA VAL A 156 4.70 8.91 -11.18
C VAL A 156 3.22 9.20 -11.34
N LEU A 157 2.46 8.93 -10.29
CA LEU A 157 1.03 9.16 -10.29
C LEU A 157 0.72 10.66 -10.26
N PRO A 158 -0.41 11.10 -10.86
CA PRO A 158 -0.92 12.42 -10.56
C PRO A 158 -1.26 12.55 -9.06
N PRO A 159 -1.33 13.77 -8.52
CA PRO A 159 -1.89 14.00 -7.19
C PRO A 159 -3.31 13.40 -7.07
N PRO A 160 -3.69 12.85 -5.90
CA PRO A 160 -5.02 12.32 -5.69
C PRO A 160 -6.05 13.43 -5.73
N ASP A 161 -7.29 13.02 -5.95
CA ASP A 161 -8.49 13.81 -5.70
C ASP A 161 -9.37 13.12 -4.66
N ARG A 162 -10.57 13.66 -4.44
CA ARG A 162 -11.54 13.12 -3.48
C ARG A 162 -12.08 11.74 -3.84
N SER A 163 -11.89 11.27 -5.08
CA SER A 163 -12.23 9.91 -5.52
C SER A 163 -11.04 8.95 -5.40
N THR A 164 -9.90 9.39 -4.88
CA THR A 164 -8.71 8.57 -4.73
C THR A 164 -8.48 8.22 -3.26
N VAL A 165 -8.35 6.93 -2.98
CA VAL A 165 -8.09 6.38 -1.64
C VAL A 165 -6.77 5.63 -1.65
N LEU A 166 -5.85 5.97 -0.76
CA LEU A 166 -4.67 5.14 -0.49
C LEU A 166 -5.04 4.03 0.48
N LEU A 167 -4.86 2.78 0.07
CA LEU A 167 -5.06 1.59 0.89
C LEU A 167 -3.70 1.02 1.27
N ASP A 168 -3.28 1.26 2.52
CA ASP A 168 -2.06 0.72 3.08
C ASP A 168 -2.32 -0.68 3.66
N LEU A 169 -1.89 -1.71 2.91
CA LEU A 169 -2.00 -3.11 3.31
C LEU A 169 -0.70 -3.65 3.89
N GLU A 170 0.32 -2.81 3.99
CA GLU A 170 1.66 -3.24 4.34
C GLU A 170 1.86 -3.35 5.86
N ALA A 171 2.62 -4.38 6.25
CA ALA A 171 3.31 -4.42 7.54
C ALA A 171 4.66 -3.70 7.45
N ALA A 172 4.65 -2.46 6.96
CA ALA A 172 5.84 -1.69 6.62
C ALA A 172 6.43 -0.93 7.81
N TRP A 173 6.25 -1.40 9.06
CA TRP A 173 6.86 -0.73 10.21
C TRP A 173 8.39 -0.71 10.15
N ASN A 174 8.99 -1.56 9.32
CA ASN A 174 10.42 -1.61 9.07
C ASN A 174 10.87 -0.83 7.82
N ASP A 175 9.97 -0.15 7.12
CA ASP A 175 10.27 0.69 5.95
C ASP A 175 11.19 1.85 6.37
N PRO A 176 12.29 2.10 5.63
CA PRO A 176 13.11 3.30 5.81
C PRO A 176 12.33 4.62 5.70
N VAL A 177 11.19 4.65 5.00
CA VAL A 177 10.34 5.83 4.85
C VAL A 177 9.16 5.78 5.84
N PRO A 178 9.12 6.70 6.82
CA PRO A 178 8.03 6.78 7.80
C PRO A 178 6.70 7.15 7.16
N ARG A 179 5.60 6.61 7.70
CA ARG A 179 4.25 6.92 7.21
C ARG A 179 3.85 8.39 7.37
N ASP A 180 4.36 9.13 8.34
CA ASP A 180 4.17 10.60 8.41
C ASP A 180 4.63 11.32 7.12
N LEU A 181 5.71 10.83 6.49
CA LEU A 181 6.25 11.42 5.26
C LEU A 181 5.47 10.99 4.02
N LEU A 182 4.70 9.90 4.10
CA LEU A 182 3.89 9.41 2.97
C LEU A 182 2.47 9.98 3.05
N LEU A 183 1.82 9.80 4.20
CA LEU A 183 0.41 10.10 4.42
C LEU A 183 0.18 11.60 4.57
N GLY A 184 1.07 12.33 5.22
CA GLY A 184 0.92 13.78 5.38
C GLY A 184 0.80 14.53 4.05
N PRO A 185 1.74 14.36 3.09
CA PRO A 185 1.60 14.91 1.74
C PRO A 185 0.37 14.40 0.99
N TRP A 186 0.03 13.11 1.11
CA TRP A 186 -1.15 12.51 0.48
C TRP A 186 -2.46 13.18 0.92
N THR A 187 -2.67 13.30 2.23
CA THR A 187 -3.85 13.97 2.80
C THR A 187 -3.92 15.44 2.37
N ARG A 188 -2.79 16.15 2.34
CA ARG A 188 -2.75 17.55 1.87
C ARG A 188 -3.09 17.70 0.39
N ALA A 189 -2.80 16.69 -0.43
CA ALA A 189 -3.19 16.67 -1.83
C ALA A 189 -4.68 16.38 -2.03
N GLY A 190 -5.42 15.99 -0.98
CA GLY A 190 -6.87 15.78 -1.01
C GLY A 190 -7.30 14.33 -1.19
N GLY A 191 -6.36 13.38 -1.14
CA GLY A 191 -6.65 11.95 -1.14
C GLY A 191 -7.09 11.46 0.23
N ALA A 192 -8.02 10.51 0.26
CA ALA A 192 -8.37 9.77 1.46
C ALA A 192 -7.41 8.59 1.66
N SER A 193 -7.39 8.01 2.86
CA SER A 193 -6.51 6.91 3.19
C SER A 193 -7.13 5.92 4.19
N ALA A 194 -6.81 4.65 4.01
CA ALA A 194 -7.22 3.56 4.88
C ALA A 194 -6.03 2.62 5.16
N ALA A 195 -5.90 2.13 6.38
CA ALA A 195 -4.81 1.25 6.78
C ALA A 195 -5.34 -0.07 7.36
N LEU A 196 -4.77 -1.20 6.94
CA LEU A 196 -5.05 -2.50 7.52
C LEU A 196 -4.19 -2.72 8.78
N ILE A 197 -4.84 -2.87 9.92
CA ILE A 197 -4.20 -3.20 11.20
C ILE A 197 -4.49 -4.66 11.55
N ALA A 198 -3.45 -5.47 11.57
CA ALA A 198 -3.55 -6.87 11.99
C ALA A 198 -3.54 -7.02 13.51
N ASP A 199 -2.61 -6.35 14.18
CA ASP A 199 -2.49 -6.32 15.63
C ASP A 199 -1.75 -5.05 16.07
N VAL A 200 -1.81 -4.75 17.36
CA VAL A 200 -1.05 -3.68 18.02
C VAL A 200 -0.24 -4.24 19.20
N LEU A 201 0.12 -5.53 19.15
CA LEU A 201 0.80 -6.21 20.26
C LEU A 201 2.09 -5.51 20.70
N PRO A 202 2.93 -4.95 19.80
CA PRO A 202 4.13 -4.24 20.23
C PRO A 202 3.87 -3.00 21.10
N LEU A 203 2.67 -2.40 21.00
CA LEU A 203 2.24 -1.27 21.84
C LEU A 203 1.65 -1.76 23.17
N MET A 204 0.85 -2.84 23.13
CA MET A 204 0.19 -3.36 24.32
C MET A 204 1.14 -4.10 25.26
N ARG A 205 2.07 -4.88 24.69
CA ARG A 205 2.99 -5.78 25.41
C ARG A 205 4.43 -5.55 24.97
N PRO A 206 4.97 -4.34 25.13
CA PRO A 206 6.31 -4.00 24.63
C PRO A 206 7.40 -4.88 25.23
N GLU A 207 7.18 -5.46 26.42
CA GLU A 207 8.10 -6.38 27.08
C GLU A 207 8.30 -7.72 26.33
N TRP A 208 7.43 -8.04 25.36
CA TRP A 208 7.54 -9.25 24.53
C TRP A 208 8.44 -9.05 23.30
N PHE A 209 8.81 -7.82 23.00
CA PHE A 209 9.50 -7.47 21.76
C PHE A 209 10.84 -6.78 22.05
N ASP A 210 11.74 -6.78 21.07
CA ASP A 210 12.95 -5.97 21.17
C ASP A 210 12.59 -4.47 21.05
N SER A 211 13.37 -3.63 21.74
CA SER A 211 13.09 -2.19 21.83
C SER A 211 13.09 -1.47 20.48
N VAL A 212 13.81 -2.01 19.49
CA VAL A 212 13.85 -1.43 18.15
C VAL A 212 12.59 -1.75 17.36
N LEU A 213 12.06 -2.96 17.47
CA LEU A 213 10.74 -3.30 16.93
C LEU A 213 9.66 -2.42 17.55
N VAL A 214 9.63 -2.30 18.89
CA VAL A 214 8.66 -1.45 19.58
C VAL A 214 8.74 0.00 19.08
N ARG A 215 9.95 0.58 19.02
CA ARG A 215 10.19 1.93 18.51
C ARG A 215 9.63 2.14 17.11
N ASP A 216 9.96 1.22 16.20
CA ASP A 216 9.60 1.34 14.79
C ASP A 216 8.10 1.13 14.56
N PHE A 217 7.51 0.15 15.25
CA PHE A 217 6.08 -0.09 15.23
C PHE A 217 5.29 1.07 15.83
N THR A 218 5.76 1.66 16.93
CA THR A 218 5.15 2.86 17.52
C THR A 218 5.13 4.00 16.52
N ARG A 219 6.24 4.25 15.83
CA ARG A 219 6.32 5.27 14.79
C ARG A 219 5.35 5.00 13.64
N PHE A 220 5.24 3.74 13.21
CA PHE A 220 4.30 3.33 12.17
C PHE A 220 2.84 3.61 12.56
N ILE A 221 2.42 3.17 13.74
CA ILE A 221 1.05 3.38 14.23
C ILE A 221 0.75 4.87 14.43
N LEU A 222 1.65 5.64 15.05
CA LEU A 222 1.44 7.08 15.23
C LEU A 222 1.26 7.80 13.88
N GLY A 223 2.04 7.43 12.86
CA GLY A 223 1.89 8.02 11.53
C GLY A 223 0.51 7.75 10.90
N HIS A 224 -0.04 6.56 11.12
CA HIS A 224 -1.42 6.28 10.71
C HIS A 224 -2.44 7.01 11.58
N LEU A 225 -2.29 7.04 12.90
CA LEU A 225 -3.23 7.74 13.79
C LEU A 225 -3.33 9.24 13.49
N HIS A 226 -2.25 9.85 13.04
CA HIS A 226 -2.24 11.27 12.66
C HIS A 226 -2.89 11.57 11.31
N HIS A 227 -2.89 10.62 10.37
CA HIS A 227 -3.14 10.92 8.96
C HIS A 227 -4.17 10.03 8.27
N SER A 228 -4.41 8.82 8.76
CA SER A 228 -5.35 7.89 8.15
C SER A 228 -6.80 8.23 8.47
N ASP A 229 -7.65 8.18 7.45
CA ASP A 229 -9.09 8.46 7.60
C ASP A 229 -9.86 7.24 8.11
N LEU A 230 -9.36 6.03 7.81
CA LEU A 230 -9.99 4.77 8.18
C LEU A 230 -8.98 3.71 8.62
N PHE A 231 -9.37 2.91 9.60
CA PHE A 231 -8.64 1.71 10.01
C PHE A 231 -9.48 0.47 9.74
N LEU A 232 -8.91 -0.45 8.95
CA LEU A 232 -9.47 -1.77 8.71
C LEU A 232 -8.82 -2.73 9.71
N CYS A 233 -9.59 -3.22 10.67
CA CYS A 233 -9.10 -4.17 11.67
C CYS A 233 -9.51 -5.58 11.26
N ILE A 234 -8.61 -6.56 11.42
CA ILE A 234 -8.91 -7.97 11.06
C ILE A 234 -9.96 -8.62 11.98
N SER A 235 -10.26 -8.00 13.12
CA SER A 235 -11.26 -8.46 14.06
C SER A 235 -11.74 -7.31 14.94
N GLU A 236 -12.90 -7.49 15.57
CA GLU A 236 -13.40 -6.57 16.60
C GLU A 236 -12.43 -6.45 17.78
N ARG A 237 -11.71 -7.54 18.12
CA ARG A 237 -10.70 -7.49 19.18
C ARG A 237 -9.55 -6.54 18.81
N THR A 238 -9.01 -6.67 17.60
CA THR A 238 -7.95 -5.76 17.10
C THR A 238 -8.43 -4.32 17.09
N ARG A 239 -9.70 -4.07 16.76
CA ARG A 239 -10.31 -2.72 16.79
C ARG A 239 -10.30 -2.14 18.20
N LEU A 240 -10.72 -2.92 19.20
CA LEU A 240 -10.69 -2.49 20.61
C LEU A 240 -9.26 -2.26 21.09
N ASP A 241 -8.34 -3.16 20.76
CA ASP A 241 -6.92 -3.02 21.12
C ASP A 241 -6.29 -1.77 20.50
N LEU A 242 -6.65 -1.44 19.24
CA LEU A 242 -6.21 -0.21 18.59
C LEU A 242 -6.75 1.05 19.29
N LEU A 243 -8.02 1.02 19.72
CA LEU A 243 -8.61 2.14 20.48
C LEU A 243 -7.95 2.35 21.84
N ASP A 244 -7.46 1.29 22.48
CA ASP A 244 -6.78 1.38 23.77
C ASP A 244 -5.39 2.02 23.67
N VAL A 245 -4.78 2.02 22.48
CA VAL A 245 -3.42 2.55 22.23
C VAL A 245 -3.39 3.82 21.39
N ALA A 246 -4.56 4.30 20.92
CA ALA A 246 -4.73 5.51 20.13
C ALA A 246 -4.87 6.76 21.01
#